data_AF-A0A843DRR0-F1
#
_entry.id   AF-A0A843DRR0-F1
#
_cell.length_a   1.000
_cell.length_b   1.000
_cell.length_c   1.000
_cell.angle_alpha   90.00
_cell.angle_beta   90.00
_cell.angle_gamma   90.00
#
_symmetry.space_group_name_H-M   'P 1'
#
loop_
_entity.id
_entity.type
_entity.pdbx_description
1 polymer ?
#
loop_
_entity_poly.entity_id
_entity_poly.type
_entity_poly.pdbx_seq_one_letter_code
_entity_poly.pdbx_strand_id
1 'polypeptide(L)'
;MSNRFTLGDVASAAALCGLSSAEKEELLVQVNKLDEHVSLDSLNQYAEFMTKASGENFVPRIDSCEIPAGRLWYIEPFCGSTTYVLETAERLVVVDSGFPCYAEELKKTLCSLFPDYDSRQKDQILTHMDMDHAGILDGFENIWMSKTSFADFLGRAEGMPNLRERNPVRTPVYRISSLLSRDISADTTHMRSINTFDPEEGRPLSYIGTLNIEPFSFAVYETSGGHVAGSILLYEKENRLVFTGDTLVNPADMGDGQKAFIALGTAMLGSMNADSAKAKAERAEMFALLDAGGWILCPGHGFPMRYTV
;
A
#
# COMPACT_ATOMS: atom_id res chain seq x y z
N MET A 1 12.17 -29.98 13.33
CA MET A 1 11.27 -29.23 14.23
C MET A 1 9.92 -29.91 14.16
N SER A 2 9.27 -30.22 15.30
CA SER A 2 7.88 -30.70 15.24
C SER A 2 6.98 -29.57 14.79
N ASN A 3 6.05 -29.82 13.88
CA ASN A 3 5.04 -28.83 13.53
C ASN A 3 4.21 -28.51 14.77
N ARG A 4 4.18 -27.22 15.15
CA ARG A 4 3.39 -26.68 16.27
C ARG A 4 1.89 -26.74 15.96
N PHE A 5 1.52 -26.62 14.70
CA PHE A 5 0.15 -26.54 14.21
C PHE A 5 -0.13 -27.57 13.12
N THR A 6 -1.41 -27.86 12.93
CA THR A 6 -1.97 -28.83 11.99
C THR A 6 -2.94 -28.18 11.00
N LEU A 7 -3.37 -28.93 9.98
CA LEU A 7 -4.40 -28.47 9.04
C LEU A 7 -5.74 -28.15 9.70
N GLY A 8 -6.02 -28.71 10.89
CA GLY A 8 -7.21 -28.37 11.67
C GLY A 8 -7.14 -26.95 12.23
N ASP A 9 -5.95 -26.54 12.68
CA ASP A 9 -5.72 -25.25 13.33
C ASP A 9 -5.87 -24.06 12.37
N VAL A 10 -5.46 -24.22 11.10
CA VAL A 10 -5.59 -23.18 10.07
C VAL A 10 -6.87 -23.27 9.25
N ALA A 11 -7.76 -24.23 9.57
CA ALA A 11 -8.95 -24.49 8.76
C ALA A 11 -9.93 -23.32 8.72
N SER A 12 -10.10 -22.63 9.86
CA SER A 12 -11.03 -21.50 9.97
C SER A 12 -10.60 -20.33 9.09
N ALA A 13 -9.36 -19.86 9.27
CA ALA A 13 -8.78 -18.78 8.45
C ALA A 13 -8.82 -19.12 6.94
N ALA A 14 -8.44 -20.35 6.58
CA ALA A 14 -8.45 -20.79 5.19
C ALA A 14 -9.87 -20.80 4.59
N ALA A 15 -10.87 -21.30 5.34
CA ALA A 15 -12.25 -21.31 4.89
C ALA A 15 -12.81 -19.90 4.74
N LEU A 16 -12.52 -19.02 5.71
CA LEU A 16 -12.99 -17.65 5.74
C LEU A 16 -12.49 -16.86 4.53
N CYS A 17 -11.19 -16.97 4.23
CA CYS A 17 -10.59 -16.32 3.07
C CYS A 17 -10.82 -17.08 1.77
N GLY A 18 -11.53 -18.21 1.75
CA GLY A 18 -11.81 -18.99 0.53
C GLY A 18 -10.55 -19.57 -0.13
N LEU A 19 -9.60 -20.07 0.66
CA LEU A 19 -8.37 -20.70 0.18
C LEU A 19 -8.64 -22.12 -0.34
N SER A 20 -7.96 -22.49 -1.43
CA SER A 20 -7.90 -23.86 -1.94
C SER A 20 -7.16 -24.80 -0.99
N SER A 21 -7.23 -26.12 -1.23
CA SER A 21 -6.48 -27.10 -0.43
C SER A 21 -4.97 -26.85 -0.46
N ALA A 22 -4.42 -26.48 -1.63
CA ALA A 22 -3.00 -26.18 -1.78
C ALA A 22 -2.60 -24.90 -1.02
N GLU A 23 -3.41 -23.84 -1.11
CA GLU A 23 -3.17 -22.60 -0.36
C GLU A 23 -3.31 -22.81 1.16
N LYS A 24 -4.22 -23.69 1.60
CA LYS A 24 -4.35 -24.08 3.00
C LYS A 24 -3.11 -24.84 3.51
N GLU A 25 -2.54 -25.72 2.69
CA GLU A 25 -1.28 -26.40 3.00
C GLU A 25 -0.11 -25.41 3.08
N GLU A 26 -0.02 -24.47 2.14
CA GLU A 26 0.99 -23.40 2.19
C GLU A 26 0.79 -22.51 3.43
N LEU A 27 -0.45 -22.14 3.76
CA LEU A 27 -0.76 -21.38 4.97
C LEU A 27 -0.24 -22.11 6.22
N LEU A 28 -0.47 -23.42 6.33
CA LEU A 28 0.04 -24.22 7.42
C LEU A 28 1.57 -24.20 7.49
N VAL A 29 2.24 -24.31 6.35
CA VAL A 29 3.71 -24.26 6.26
C VAL A 29 4.23 -22.93 6.78
N GLN A 30 3.61 -21.81 6.40
CA GLN A 30 4.05 -20.49 6.84
C GLN A 30 3.73 -20.23 8.31
N VAL A 31 2.56 -20.65 8.79
CA VAL A 31 2.19 -20.50 10.21
C VAL A 31 3.12 -21.28 11.13
N ASN A 32 3.61 -22.46 10.71
CA ASN A 32 4.61 -23.22 11.47
C ASN A 32 6.03 -22.62 11.44
N LYS A 33 6.28 -21.62 10.59
CA LYS A 33 7.55 -20.86 10.55
C LYS A 33 7.50 -19.56 11.35
N LEU A 34 6.33 -19.17 11.86
CA LEU A 34 6.18 -17.99 12.70
C LEU A 34 6.91 -18.17 14.04
N ASP A 35 7.27 -17.04 14.65
CA ASP A 35 7.80 -16.99 16.01
C ASP A 35 6.80 -17.61 17.01
N GLU A 36 7.31 -18.19 18.09
CA GLU A 36 6.50 -18.85 19.11
C GLU A 36 5.48 -17.92 19.78
N HIS A 37 5.78 -16.61 19.82
CA HIS A 37 4.90 -15.60 20.37
C HIS A 37 3.71 -15.26 19.46
N VAL A 38 3.75 -15.59 18.17
CA VAL A 38 2.60 -15.37 17.29
C VAL A 38 1.55 -16.46 17.56
N SER A 39 0.33 -16.02 17.87
CA SER A 39 -0.79 -16.89 18.23
C SER A 39 -1.66 -17.24 17.02
N LEU A 40 -2.37 -18.37 17.09
CA LEU A 40 -3.43 -18.69 16.12
C LEU A 40 -4.58 -17.66 16.16
N ASP A 41 -4.81 -17.05 17.32
CA ASP A 41 -5.83 -16.01 17.45
C ASP A 41 -5.47 -14.79 16.58
N SER A 42 -4.19 -14.40 16.55
CA SER A 42 -3.71 -13.34 15.66
C SER A 42 -3.92 -13.68 14.18
N LEU A 43 -3.70 -14.94 13.79
CA LEU A 43 -3.95 -15.41 12.43
C LEU A 43 -5.44 -15.35 12.06
N ASN A 44 -6.30 -15.88 12.94
CA ASN A 44 -7.75 -15.90 12.71
C ASN A 44 -8.32 -14.48 12.66
N GLN A 45 -7.86 -13.60 13.56
CA GLN A 45 -8.21 -12.18 13.50
C GLN A 45 -7.78 -11.58 12.17
N TYR A 46 -6.58 -11.87 11.66
CA TYR A 46 -6.13 -11.35 10.36
C TYR A 46 -7.08 -11.75 9.23
N ALA A 47 -7.46 -13.03 9.18
CA ALA A 47 -8.42 -13.54 8.19
C ALA A 47 -9.82 -12.90 8.35
N GLU A 48 -10.26 -12.66 9.59
CA GLU A 48 -11.49 -11.91 9.86
C GLU A 48 -11.40 -10.47 9.36
N PHE A 49 -10.28 -9.78 9.56
CA PHE A 49 -10.08 -8.43 9.01
C PHE A 49 -10.21 -8.40 7.49
N MET A 50 -9.67 -9.40 6.77
CA MET A 50 -9.72 -9.48 5.30
C MET A 50 -11.12 -9.74 4.73
N THR A 51 -12.07 -10.19 5.55
CA THR A 51 -13.39 -10.67 5.08
C THR A 51 -14.57 -9.95 5.73
N LYS A 52 -14.39 -9.41 6.93
CA LYS A 52 -15.44 -8.72 7.69
C LYS A 52 -15.96 -7.47 6.98
N ALA A 53 -15.12 -6.83 6.17
CA ALA A 53 -15.44 -5.60 5.47
C ALA A 53 -15.52 -5.80 3.95
N SER A 54 -15.85 -6.99 3.46
CA SER A 54 -16.08 -7.23 2.02
C SER A 54 -17.56 -7.22 1.63
N GLY A 55 -17.83 -7.19 0.34
CA GLY A 55 -19.18 -7.16 -0.23
C GLY A 55 -19.96 -5.93 0.23
N GLU A 56 -21.19 -6.13 0.68
CA GLU A 56 -22.06 -5.05 1.19
C GLU A 56 -21.52 -4.40 2.48
N ASN A 57 -20.58 -5.06 3.18
CA ASN A 57 -19.96 -4.53 4.38
C ASN A 57 -18.71 -3.68 4.09
N PHE A 58 -18.30 -3.56 2.82
CA PHE A 58 -17.24 -2.63 2.42
C PHE A 58 -17.77 -1.21 2.47
N VAL A 59 -17.58 -0.56 3.60
CA VAL A 59 -18.00 0.83 3.86
C VAL A 59 -16.76 1.66 4.18
N PRO A 60 -16.03 2.13 3.16
CA PRO A 60 -14.86 2.95 3.38
C PRO A 60 -15.26 4.33 3.92
N ARG A 61 -14.37 4.95 4.69
CA ARG A 61 -14.48 6.37 5.00
C ARG A 61 -14.02 7.16 3.78
N ILE A 62 -14.88 8.04 3.28
CA ILE A 62 -14.61 8.83 2.09
C ILE A 62 -14.79 10.30 2.45
N ASP A 63 -13.80 11.11 2.11
CA ASP A 63 -13.91 12.57 2.15
C ASP A 63 -13.02 13.17 1.06
N SER A 64 -13.08 14.49 0.89
CA SER A 64 -12.36 15.20 -0.15
C SER A 64 -11.99 16.62 0.26
N CYS A 65 -11.12 17.25 -0.50
CA CYS A 65 -10.89 18.69 -0.42
C CYS A 65 -10.54 19.26 -1.79
N GLU A 66 -10.86 20.55 -1.96
CA GLU A 66 -10.46 21.31 -3.14
C GLU A 66 -8.96 21.58 -3.11
N ILE A 67 -8.34 21.44 -4.28
CA ILE A 67 -6.96 21.80 -4.59
C ILE A 67 -6.96 22.73 -5.82
N PRO A 68 -5.90 23.52 -6.06
CA PRO A 68 -5.88 24.44 -7.19
C PRO A 68 -6.24 23.83 -8.55
N ALA A 69 -5.80 22.59 -8.83
CA ALA A 69 -6.03 21.90 -10.09
C ALA A 69 -7.37 21.11 -10.16
N GLY A 70 -8.14 21.02 -9.07
CA GLY A 70 -9.34 20.19 -9.02
C GLY A 70 -9.65 19.71 -7.60
N ARG A 71 -9.87 18.41 -7.43
CA ARG A 71 -10.24 17.83 -6.14
C ARG A 71 -9.34 16.67 -5.76
N LEU A 72 -8.98 16.59 -4.48
CA LEU A 72 -8.34 15.44 -3.86
C LEU A 72 -9.38 14.66 -3.06
N TRP A 73 -9.64 13.43 -3.47
CA TRP A 73 -10.42 12.45 -2.72
C TRP A 73 -9.49 11.52 -1.94
N TYR A 74 -9.97 11.05 -0.79
CA TYR A 74 -9.28 10.06 0.03
C TYR A 74 -10.28 9.05 0.57
N ILE A 75 -10.00 7.77 0.28
CA ILE A 75 -10.86 6.62 0.53
C ILE A 75 -10.08 5.70 1.46
N GLU A 76 -10.44 5.67 2.74
CA GLU A 76 -9.85 4.78 3.73
C GLU A 76 -10.75 3.54 3.90
N PRO A 77 -10.28 2.33 3.51
CA PRO A 77 -11.02 1.09 3.76
C PRO A 77 -11.02 0.74 5.25
N PHE A 78 -11.78 -0.29 5.64
CA PHE A 78 -11.76 -0.79 7.02
C PHE A 78 -10.37 -1.27 7.46
N CYS A 79 -9.61 -1.86 6.53
CA CYS A 79 -8.20 -2.17 6.67
C CYS A 79 -7.51 -2.09 5.30
N GLY A 80 -6.27 -1.60 5.26
CA GLY A 80 -5.46 -1.41 4.05
C GLY A 80 -4.98 0.03 3.88
N SER A 81 -4.33 0.36 2.78
CA SER A 81 -3.90 1.75 2.54
C SER A 81 -5.06 2.68 2.22
N THR A 82 -4.85 3.97 2.51
CA THR A 82 -5.71 5.03 1.99
C THR A 82 -5.50 5.14 0.48
N THR A 83 -6.58 5.03 -0.28
CA THR A 83 -6.56 5.31 -1.72
C THR A 83 -6.83 6.79 -1.94
N TYR A 84 -5.93 7.48 -2.63
CA TYR A 84 -6.13 8.87 -3.02
C TYR A 84 -6.53 8.97 -4.48
N VAL A 85 -7.41 9.91 -4.81
CA VAL A 85 -7.76 10.21 -6.21
C VAL A 85 -7.67 11.71 -6.45
N LEU A 86 -6.75 12.11 -7.32
CA LEU A 86 -6.70 13.45 -7.87
C LEU A 86 -7.64 13.50 -9.08
N GLU A 87 -8.70 14.28 -8.95
CA GLU A 87 -9.74 14.44 -9.95
C GLU A 87 -9.62 15.79 -10.65
N THR A 88 -9.61 15.78 -11.98
CA THR A 88 -9.75 16.98 -12.84
C THR A 88 -10.94 16.84 -13.78
N ALA A 89 -11.18 17.76 -14.71
CA ALA A 89 -12.26 17.63 -15.69
C ALA A 89 -12.00 16.54 -16.76
N GLU A 90 -10.76 16.08 -16.94
CA GLU A 90 -10.42 15.07 -17.98
C GLU A 90 -9.88 13.75 -17.46
N ARG A 91 -9.28 13.72 -16.26
CA ARG A 91 -8.56 12.54 -15.74
C ARG A 91 -8.76 12.26 -14.26
N LEU A 92 -8.44 11.03 -13.90
CA LEU A 92 -8.23 10.57 -12.52
C LEU A 92 -6.79 10.09 -12.38
N VAL A 93 -6.08 10.56 -11.36
CA VAL A 93 -4.79 9.99 -10.94
C VAL A 93 -4.98 9.33 -9.59
N VAL A 94 -4.87 8.00 -9.56
CA VAL A 94 -5.07 7.20 -8.36
C VAL A 94 -3.72 6.93 -7.70
N VAL A 95 -3.58 7.22 -6.41
CA VAL A 95 -2.37 6.90 -5.64
C VAL A 95 -2.72 5.83 -4.62
N ASP A 96 -2.05 4.67 -4.75
CA ASP A 96 -2.34 3.42 -4.05
C ASP A 96 -3.80 2.93 -4.21
N SER A 97 -4.13 1.73 -3.70
CA SER A 97 -5.43 1.09 -3.95
C SER A 97 -5.86 0.03 -2.93
N GLY A 98 -5.39 0.10 -1.68
CA GLY A 98 -5.82 -0.85 -0.66
C GLY A 98 -5.40 -2.30 -0.93
N PHE A 99 -6.09 -3.26 -0.31
CA PHE A 99 -5.84 -4.70 -0.48
C PHE A 99 -6.51 -5.30 -1.73
N PRO A 100 -5.93 -6.35 -2.35
CA PRO A 100 -6.52 -7.03 -3.52
C PRO A 100 -7.85 -7.71 -3.22
N CYS A 101 -8.06 -8.18 -1.98
CA CYS A 101 -9.35 -8.75 -1.57
C CYS A 101 -10.53 -7.76 -1.61
N TYR A 102 -10.25 -6.45 -1.73
CA TYR A 102 -11.25 -5.39 -1.85
C TYR A 102 -11.27 -4.73 -3.24
N ALA A 103 -10.60 -5.32 -4.23
CA ALA A 103 -10.47 -4.73 -5.56
C ALA A 103 -11.82 -4.41 -6.21
N GLU A 104 -12.77 -5.34 -6.16
CA GLU A 104 -14.09 -5.17 -6.75
C GLU A 104 -14.92 -4.11 -6.02
N GLU A 105 -14.84 -4.06 -4.70
CA GLU A 105 -15.55 -3.09 -3.87
C GLU A 105 -14.97 -1.68 -4.01
N LEU A 106 -13.65 -1.55 -4.06
CA LEU A 106 -13.00 -0.26 -4.35
C LEU A 106 -13.35 0.20 -5.78
N LYS A 107 -13.36 -0.70 -6.78
CA LYS A 107 -13.79 -0.37 -8.15
C LYS A 107 -15.23 0.14 -8.19
N LYS A 108 -16.16 -0.52 -7.50
CA LYS A 108 -17.55 -0.04 -7.35
C LYS A 108 -17.62 1.32 -6.67
N THR A 109 -16.79 1.54 -5.65
CA THR A 109 -16.70 2.84 -4.96
C THR A 109 -16.24 3.93 -5.93
N LEU A 110 -15.21 3.67 -6.73
CA LEU A 110 -14.70 4.60 -7.74
C LEU A 110 -15.76 4.90 -8.81
N CYS A 111 -16.44 3.90 -9.37
CA CYS A 111 -17.54 4.11 -10.33
C CYS A 111 -18.71 4.90 -9.72
N SER A 112 -18.96 4.76 -8.42
CA SER A 112 -20.01 5.53 -7.73
C SER A 112 -19.61 6.98 -7.50
N LEU A 113 -18.34 7.26 -7.19
CA LEU A 113 -17.83 8.62 -6.99
C LEU A 113 -17.66 9.37 -8.32
N PHE A 114 -17.28 8.64 -9.38
CA PHE A 114 -17.00 9.19 -10.70
C PHE A 114 -17.93 8.51 -11.73
N PRO A 115 -19.13 9.05 -12.00
CA PRO A 115 -20.10 8.42 -12.91
C PRO A 115 -19.59 8.18 -14.34
N ASP A 116 -18.54 8.89 -14.75
CA ASP A 116 -17.86 8.77 -16.04
C ASP A 116 -16.56 7.96 -15.97
N TYR A 117 -16.31 7.25 -14.85
CA TYR A 117 -15.06 6.53 -14.53
C TYR A 117 -14.51 5.74 -15.72
N ASP A 118 -15.33 4.93 -16.39
CA ASP A 118 -14.89 4.06 -17.48
C ASP A 118 -14.36 4.84 -18.68
N SER A 119 -14.93 6.02 -18.97
CA SER A 119 -14.57 6.85 -20.13
C SER A 119 -13.38 7.79 -19.89
N ARG A 120 -12.99 7.97 -18.63
CA ARG A 120 -11.96 8.91 -18.20
C ARG A 120 -10.56 8.38 -18.45
N GLN A 121 -9.61 9.27 -18.73
CA GLN A 121 -8.19 8.92 -18.66
C GLN A 121 -7.82 8.62 -17.22
N LYS A 122 -7.11 7.51 -16.99
CA LYS A 122 -6.80 7.00 -15.65
C LYS A 122 -5.35 6.54 -15.61
N ASP A 123 -4.58 7.15 -14.72
CA ASP A 123 -3.24 6.69 -14.36
C ASP A 123 -3.23 6.29 -12.88
N GLN A 124 -2.37 5.34 -12.53
CA GLN A 124 -2.12 4.97 -11.14
C GLN A 124 -0.65 5.22 -10.78
N ILE A 125 -0.40 5.61 -9.53
CA ILE A 125 0.94 5.67 -8.95
C ILE A 125 0.95 4.82 -7.69
N LEU A 126 1.87 3.86 -7.60
CA LEU A 126 2.07 3.04 -6.40
C LEU A 126 3.22 3.62 -5.59
N THR A 127 2.97 3.92 -4.31
CA THR A 127 4.00 4.41 -3.40
C THR A 127 5.00 3.32 -3.07
N HIS A 128 4.55 2.07 -2.94
CA HIS A 128 5.39 0.88 -2.77
C HIS A 128 4.59 -0.40 -3.04
N MET A 129 5.25 -1.57 -2.96
CA MET A 129 4.68 -2.87 -3.34
C MET A 129 4.27 -3.75 -2.15
N ASP A 130 3.87 -3.14 -1.04
CA ASP A 130 3.15 -3.90 -0.03
C ASP A 130 1.70 -4.15 -0.47
N MET A 131 1.15 -5.28 -0.03
CA MET A 131 -0.10 -5.82 -0.59
C MET A 131 -1.27 -4.87 -0.40
N ASP A 132 -1.29 -4.14 0.72
CA ASP A 132 -2.30 -3.17 1.07
C ASP A 132 -2.24 -1.86 0.29
N HIS A 133 -1.29 -1.69 -0.64
CA HIS A 133 -1.20 -0.48 -1.47
C HIS A 133 -1.55 -0.72 -2.94
N ALA A 134 -1.67 -1.98 -3.38
CA ALA A 134 -1.75 -2.35 -4.79
C ALA A 134 -2.95 -3.26 -5.10
N GLY A 135 -4.09 -3.01 -4.45
CA GLY A 135 -5.31 -3.80 -4.58
C GLY A 135 -5.96 -3.80 -5.97
N ILE A 136 -5.90 -2.69 -6.71
CA ILE A 136 -6.40 -2.61 -8.10
C ILE A 136 -5.25 -2.24 -9.01
N LEU A 137 -5.02 -3.05 -10.04
CA LEU A 137 -4.01 -2.81 -11.08
C LEU A 137 -4.58 -2.98 -12.50
N ASP A 138 -5.89 -3.11 -12.67
CA ASP A 138 -6.56 -3.16 -13.97
C ASP A 138 -7.23 -1.82 -14.33
N GLY A 139 -7.43 -1.56 -15.62
CA GLY A 139 -8.21 -0.40 -16.08
C GLY A 139 -7.45 0.95 -16.07
N PHE A 140 -6.15 0.95 -15.79
CA PHE A 140 -5.28 2.13 -15.90
C PHE A 140 -4.49 2.14 -17.21
N GLU A 141 -4.29 3.32 -17.79
CA GLU A 141 -3.45 3.50 -18.98
C GLU A 141 -1.98 3.23 -18.66
N ASN A 142 -1.52 3.78 -17.54
CA ASN A 142 -0.21 3.52 -16.96
C ASN A 142 -0.30 3.32 -15.45
N ILE A 143 0.56 2.43 -14.94
CA ILE A 143 0.77 2.17 -13.52
C ILE A 143 2.23 2.49 -13.22
N TRP A 144 2.45 3.62 -12.55
CA TRP A 144 3.76 4.19 -12.27
C TRP A 144 4.28 3.72 -10.92
N MET A 145 5.54 3.31 -10.88
CA MET A 145 6.22 2.93 -9.64
C MET A 145 7.73 3.16 -9.78
N SER A 146 8.49 3.01 -8.69
CA SER A 146 9.96 3.01 -8.79
C SER A 146 10.46 1.81 -9.59
N LYS A 147 11.65 1.95 -10.18
CA LYS A 147 12.37 0.85 -10.84
C LYS A 147 12.57 -0.34 -9.90
N THR A 148 12.84 -0.07 -8.62
CA THR A 148 13.00 -1.09 -7.58
C THR A 148 11.71 -1.87 -7.36
N SER A 149 10.58 -1.17 -7.21
CA SER A 149 9.25 -1.78 -7.09
C SER A 149 8.85 -2.56 -8.34
N PHE A 150 9.14 -2.02 -9.53
CA PHE A 150 8.83 -2.70 -10.79
C PHE A 150 9.63 -3.99 -10.95
N ALA A 151 10.93 -3.98 -10.63
CA ALA A 151 11.76 -5.17 -10.64
C ALA A 151 11.29 -6.22 -9.62
N ASP A 152 10.80 -5.79 -8.45
CA ASP A 152 10.21 -6.69 -7.46
C ASP A 152 8.96 -7.39 -7.99
N PHE A 153 8.07 -6.64 -8.65
CA PHE A 153 6.87 -7.19 -9.26
C PHE A 153 7.19 -8.22 -10.35
N LEU A 154 8.12 -7.90 -11.26
CA LEU A 154 8.54 -8.82 -12.32
C LEU A 154 9.18 -10.09 -11.74
N GLY A 155 10.05 -9.94 -10.74
CA GLY A 155 10.68 -11.08 -10.08
C GLY A 155 9.66 -12.02 -9.45
N ARG A 156 8.62 -11.49 -8.79
CA ARG A 156 7.52 -12.29 -8.23
C ARG A 156 6.80 -13.11 -9.31
N ALA A 157 6.51 -12.52 -10.47
CA ALA A 157 5.88 -13.22 -11.59
C ALA A 157 6.74 -14.39 -12.12
N GLU A 158 8.06 -14.32 -11.92
CA GLU A 158 9.03 -15.37 -12.24
C GLU A 158 9.31 -16.34 -11.07
N GLY A 159 8.60 -16.19 -9.95
CA GLY A 159 8.76 -17.03 -8.76
C GLY A 159 9.92 -16.63 -7.84
N MET A 160 10.50 -15.44 -8.02
CA MET A 160 11.52 -14.90 -7.12
C MET A 160 10.89 -14.37 -5.82
N PRO A 161 11.58 -14.47 -4.67
CA PRO A 161 11.14 -13.84 -3.44
C PRO A 161 11.07 -12.31 -3.59
N ASN A 162 9.99 -11.70 -3.12
CA ASN A 162 9.88 -10.24 -3.11
C ASN A 162 10.83 -9.57 -2.10
N LEU A 163 10.87 -8.23 -2.12
CA LEU A 163 11.71 -7.42 -1.25
C LEU A 163 11.51 -7.71 0.24
N ARG A 164 10.26 -7.96 0.69
CA ARG A 164 9.94 -8.31 2.08
C ARG A 164 10.44 -9.71 2.46
N GLU A 165 10.40 -10.64 1.51
CA GLU A 165 10.84 -12.03 1.69
C GLU A 165 12.37 -12.21 1.71
N ARG A 166 13.16 -11.17 1.42
CA ARG A 166 14.63 -11.19 1.60
C ARG A 166 15.05 -11.29 3.06
N ASN A 167 14.14 -10.99 4.00
CA ASN A 167 14.35 -11.22 5.43
C ASN A 167 13.57 -12.48 5.88
N PRO A 168 14.26 -13.60 6.18
CA PRO A 168 13.61 -14.87 6.55
C PRO A 168 12.67 -14.79 7.76
N VAL A 169 12.87 -13.83 8.66
CA VAL A 169 11.99 -13.62 9.83
C VAL A 169 10.65 -13.05 9.40
N ARG A 170 10.64 -12.21 8.35
CA ARG A 170 9.44 -11.53 7.84
C ARG A 170 8.71 -12.34 6.77
N THR A 171 9.42 -13.21 6.05
CA THR A 171 8.88 -14.05 4.97
C THR A 171 7.57 -14.76 5.35
N PRO A 172 7.43 -15.44 6.50
CA PRO A 172 6.20 -16.16 6.81
C PRO A 172 5.01 -15.23 6.99
N VAL A 173 5.19 -14.10 7.69
CA VAL A 173 4.10 -13.12 7.89
C VAL A 173 3.67 -12.51 6.56
N TYR A 174 4.62 -12.14 5.69
CA TYR A 174 4.29 -11.57 4.39
C TYR A 174 3.53 -12.58 3.50
N ARG A 175 3.97 -13.84 3.47
CA ARG A 175 3.26 -14.88 2.71
C ARG A 175 1.88 -15.18 3.27
N ILE A 176 1.71 -15.17 4.59
CA ILE A 176 0.40 -15.28 5.23
C ILE A 176 -0.50 -14.12 4.81
N SER A 177 0.00 -12.89 4.89
CA SER A 177 -0.71 -11.69 4.42
C SER A 177 -1.16 -11.87 2.98
N SER A 178 -0.23 -12.21 2.08
CA SER A 178 -0.50 -12.47 0.66
C SER A 178 -1.57 -13.52 0.39
N LEU A 179 -1.53 -14.65 1.10
CA LEU A 179 -2.55 -15.69 0.96
C LEU A 179 -3.92 -15.19 1.41
N LEU A 180 -3.98 -14.53 2.58
CA LEU A 180 -5.25 -14.14 3.20
C LEU A 180 -5.89 -12.91 2.53
N SER A 181 -5.08 -12.01 1.98
CA SER A 181 -5.54 -10.80 1.27
C SER A 181 -5.68 -11.00 -0.24
N ARG A 182 -5.35 -12.19 -0.75
CA ARG A 182 -5.15 -12.51 -2.17
C ARG A 182 -3.90 -11.86 -2.76
N ASP A 183 -3.34 -12.55 -3.75
CA ASP A 183 -2.12 -12.11 -4.39
C ASP A 183 -2.39 -11.03 -5.45
N ILE A 184 -1.44 -10.11 -5.59
CA ILE A 184 -1.45 -9.14 -6.68
C ILE A 184 -1.01 -9.86 -7.95
N SER A 185 -1.94 -10.06 -8.87
CA SER A 185 -1.66 -10.51 -10.23
C SER A 185 -2.16 -9.45 -11.21
N ALA A 186 -1.27 -8.96 -12.06
CA ALA A 186 -1.61 -7.97 -13.07
C ALA A 186 -0.75 -8.16 -14.31
N ASP A 187 -1.34 -7.80 -15.45
CA ASP A 187 -0.62 -7.66 -16.71
C ASP A 187 0.40 -6.51 -16.58
N THR A 188 1.66 -6.80 -16.92
CA THR A 188 2.76 -5.84 -16.83
C THR A 188 2.74 -4.85 -18.00
N THR A 189 1.89 -5.04 -19.00
CA THR A 189 1.78 -4.20 -20.21
C THR A 189 1.60 -2.71 -19.90
N HIS A 190 0.92 -2.38 -18.80
CA HIS A 190 0.66 -0.99 -18.39
C HIS A 190 1.62 -0.47 -17.31
N MET A 191 2.53 -1.31 -16.81
CA MET A 191 3.46 -0.90 -15.76
C MET A 191 4.63 -0.08 -16.31
N ARG A 192 5.03 0.93 -15.56
CA ARG A 192 6.08 1.89 -15.93
C ARG A 192 6.97 2.22 -14.74
N SER A 193 8.28 2.28 -14.99
CA SER A 193 9.24 2.83 -14.04
C SER A 193 9.33 4.34 -14.16
N ILE A 194 9.31 5.05 -13.03
CA ILE A 194 9.47 6.51 -12.97
C ILE A 194 10.94 6.94 -13.11
N ASN A 195 11.89 6.13 -12.60
CA ASN A 195 13.28 6.54 -12.42
C ASN A 195 13.91 7.02 -13.75
N THR A 196 14.31 8.28 -13.76
CA THR A 196 15.26 8.87 -14.72
C THR A 196 16.68 8.85 -14.16
N PHE A 197 16.80 8.89 -12.83
CA PHE A 197 18.05 8.79 -12.08
C PHE A 197 18.00 7.57 -11.15
N ASP A 198 19.15 6.93 -10.95
CA ASP A 198 19.28 5.91 -9.91
C ASP A 198 19.33 6.60 -8.52
N PRO A 199 18.76 5.99 -7.47
CA PRO A 199 18.82 6.54 -6.12
C PRO A 199 20.27 6.74 -5.63
N GLU A 200 20.56 7.88 -4.99
CA GLU A 200 21.84 8.13 -4.35
C GLU A 200 22.02 7.22 -3.11
N GLU A 201 23.14 6.51 -3.04
CA GLU A 201 23.45 5.63 -1.91
C GLU A 201 23.68 6.45 -0.63
N GLY A 202 23.12 5.99 0.49
CA GLY A 202 23.32 6.58 1.81
C GLY A 202 22.46 7.81 2.11
N ARG A 203 21.68 8.32 1.15
CA ARG A 203 20.67 9.35 1.43
C ARG A 203 19.35 8.73 1.89
N PRO A 204 18.68 9.30 2.91
CA PRO A 204 17.34 8.87 3.28
C PRO A 204 16.34 9.06 2.14
N LEU A 205 16.38 10.21 1.44
CA LEU A 205 15.58 10.47 0.24
C LEU A 205 16.45 10.83 -0.97
N SER A 206 16.20 10.16 -2.08
CA SER A 206 16.93 10.36 -3.33
C SER A 206 15.98 10.76 -4.44
N TYR A 207 16.20 11.92 -5.05
CA TYR A 207 15.41 12.34 -6.20
C TYR A 207 15.67 11.40 -7.38
N ILE A 208 14.61 10.77 -7.91
CA ILE A 208 14.71 9.78 -8.99
C ILE A 208 14.14 10.27 -10.31
N GLY A 209 13.43 11.39 -10.33
CA GLY A 209 12.90 11.99 -11.56
C GLY A 209 11.62 12.79 -11.35
N THR A 210 11.08 13.30 -12.45
CA THR A 210 9.79 13.97 -12.48
C THR A 210 8.78 13.11 -13.23
N LEU A 211 7.63 12.86 -12.62
CA LEU A 211 6.49 12.24 -13.26
C LEU A 211 5.47 13.33 -13.63
N ASN A 212 5.19 13.49 -14.92
CA ASN A 212 4.21 14.46 -15.41
C ASN A 212 2.93 13.73 -15.84
N ILE A 213 1.84 14.09 -15.20
CA ILE A 213 0.49 13.61 -15.50
C ILE A 213 -0.42 14.83 -15.47
N GLU A 214 -0.47 15.55 -16.60
CA GLU A 214 -1.09 16.88 -16.71
C GLU A 214 -2.47 16.97 -16.04
N PRO A 215 -2.71 17.93 -15.13
CA PRO A 215 -1.89 19.11 -14.84
C PRO A 215 -0.86 18.92 -13.72
N PHE A 216 -0.65 17.69 -13.24
CA PHE A 216 0.21 17.42 -12.09
C PHE A 216 1.66 17.16 -12.51
N SER A 217 2.60 17.71 -11.75
CA SER A 217 4.03 17.45 -11.90
C SER A 217 4.64 17.03 -10.57
N PHE A 218 4.97 15.74 -10.46
CA PHE A 218 5.51 15.17 -9.23
C PHE A 218 7.03 15.10 -9.31
N ALA A 219 7.73 15.79 -8.42
CA ALA A 219 9.11 15.43 -8.09
C ALA A 219 9.06 14.16 -7.26
N VAL A 220 9.67 13.08 -7.76
CA VAL A 220 9.59 11.76 -7.13
C VAL A 220 10.90 11.45 -6.43
N TYR A 221 10.80 11.07 -5.17
CA TYR A 221 11.94 10.69 -4.34
C TYR A 221 11.80 9.23 -3.92
N GLU A 222 12.81 8.40 -4.19
CA GLU A 222 12.88 7.05 -3.63
C GLU A 222 13.53 7.10 -2.25
N THR A 223 12.94 6.38 -1.31
CA THR A 223 13.43 6.25 0.06
C THR A 223 14.60 5.27 0.15
N SER A 224 15.40 5.37 1.22
CA SER A 224 16.52 4.46 1.50
C SER A 224 16.13 3.03 1.90
N GLY A 225 14.82 2.72 1.89
CA GLY A 225 14.24 1.42 2.20
C GLY A 225 13.93 1.20 3.68
N GLY A 226 13.66 2.26 4.44
CA GLY A 226 13.30 2.18 5.85
C GLY A 226 12.00 1.44 6.09
N HIS A 227 10.94 1.79 5.36
CA HIS A 227 9.72 0.99 5.37
C HIS A 227 9.89 -0.29 4.53
N VAL A 228 10.03 -0.13 3.22
CA VAL A 228 10.46 -1.16 2.27
C VAL A 228 11.30 -0.51 1.16
N ALA A 229 12.26 -1.24 0.60
CA ALA A 229 13.01 -0.75 -0.55
C ALA A 229 12.07 -0.44 -1.73
N GLY A 230 12.41 0.56 -2.53
CA GLY A 230 11.56 1.00 -3.64
C GLY A 230 10.36 1.87 -3.26
N SER A 231 10.17 2.18 -1.97
CA SER A 231 9.13 3.13 -1.56
C SER A 231 9.44 4.53 -2.08
N ILE A 232 8.43 5.25 -2.55
CA ILE A 232 8.55 6.60 -3.10
C ILE A 232 7.69 7.63 -2.36
N LEU A 233 8.17 8.87 -2.38
CA LEU A 233 7.41 10.07 -2.06
C LEU A 233 7.09 10.82 -3.36
N LEU A 234 5.87 11.34 -3.46
CA LEU A 234 5.44 12.20 -4.56
C LEU A 234 5.28 13.62 -4.03
N TYR A 235 6.17 14.53 -4.45
CA TYR A 235 6.13 15.94 -4.09
C TYR A 235 5.52 16.75 -5.24
N GLU A 236 4.32 17.28 -5.04
CA GLU A 236 3.60 18.10 -6.03
C GLU A 236 3.48 19.54 -5.50
N LYS A 237 4.24 20.45 -6.11
CA LYS A 237 4.44 21.79 -5.55
C LYS A 237 3.25 22.71 -5.77
N GLU A 238 2.66 22.68 -6.95
CA GLU A 238 1.65 23.68 -7.36
C GLU A 238 0.35 23.53 -6.56
N ASN A 239 -0.01 22.29 -6.20
CA ASN A 239 -1.16 21.96 -5.38
C ASN A 239 -0.82 21.79 -3.89
N ARG A 240 0.46 21.95 -3.51
CA ARG A 240 0.96 21.81 -2.14
C ARG A 240 0.66 20.43 -1.54
N LEU A 241 0.89 19.38 -2.33
CA LEU A 241 0.62 17.99 -1.93
C LEU A 241 1.92 17.21 -1.75
N VAL A 242 1.95 16.34 -0.74
CA VAL A 242 2.97 15.30 -0.64
C VAL A 242 2.32 13.96 -0.32
N PHE A 243 2.42 13.00 -1.22
CA PHE A 243 2.04 11.61 -0.97
C PHE A 243 3.25 10.86 -0.44
N THR A 244 3.10 10.23 0.72
CA THR A 244 4.27 9.73 1.45
C THR A 244 4.39 8.21 1.47
N GLY A 245 3.35 7.49 1.03
CA GLY A 245 3.16 6.10 1.42
C GLY A 245 3.38 5.95 2.94
N ASP A 246 4.06 4.89 3.33
CA ASP A 246 4.29 4.55 4.75
C ASP A 246 5.47 5.28 5.41
N THR A 247 6.16 6.17 4.68
CA THR A 247 7.07 7.13 5.32
C THR A 247 6.31 8.02 6.30
N LEU A 248 5.00 8.24 6.13
CA LEU A 248 4.13 8.87 7.10
C LEU A 248 2.80 8.11 7.23
N VAL A 249 2.34 7.97 8.47
CA VAL A 249 1.01 7.45 8.79
C VAL A 249 0.31 8.47 9.70
N ASN A 250 -1.01 8.53 9.68
CA ASN A 250 -1.79 9.43 10.54
C ASN A 250 -2.69 8.66 11.54
N PRO A 251 -2.13 8.15 12.66
CA PRO A 251 -2.90 7.40 13.64
C PRO A 251 -4.02 8.19 14.31
N ALA A 252 -3.92 9.53 14.33
CA ALA A 252 -4.93 10.38 14.94
C ALA A 252 -6.26 10.34 14.17
N ASP A 253 -6.20 10.14 12.85
CA ASP A 253 -7.36 10.14 11.95
C ASP A 253 -7.57 8.79 11.24
N MET A 254 -7.06 7.70 11.81
CA MET A 254 -7.40 6.36 11.35
C MET A 254 -8.72 5.88 11.97
N GLY A 255 -9.51 5.17 11.17
CA GLY A 255 -10.66 4.43 11.66
C GLY A 255 -10.27 3.35 12.67
N ASP A 256 -11.21 2.91 13.51
CA ASP A 256 -10.94 1.90 14.55
C ASP A 256 -10.50 0.56 13.96
N GLY A 257 -11.07 0.17 12.80
CA GLY A 257 -10.64 -1.01 12.04
C GLY A 257 -9.17 -0.91 11.62
N GLN A 258 -8.78 0.22 11.02
CA GLN A 258 -7.43 0.48 10.56
C GLN A 258 -6.42 0.41 11.72
N LYS A 259 -6.74 1.06 12.86
CA LYS A 259 -5.91 1.02 14.07
C LYS A 259 -5.72 -0.40 14.60
N ALA A 260 -6.81 -1.16 14.67
CA ALA A 260 -6.77 -2.54 15.14
C ALA A 260 -5.97 -3.45 14.21
N PHE A 261 -6.10 -3.25 12.89
CA PHE A 261 -5.34 -4.00 11.89
C PHE A 261 -3.83 -3.72 11.96
N ILE A 262 -3.43 -2.44 12.06
CA ILE A 262 -2.01 -2.07 12.22
C ILE A 262 -1.42 -2.63 13.52
N ALA A 263 -2.20 -2.60 14.61
CA ALA A 263 -1.78 -3.20 15.87
C ALA A 263 -1.56 -4.72 15.74
N LEU A 264 -2.41 -5.41 14.97
CA LEU A 264 -2.26 -6.83 14.66
C LEU A 264 -0.97 -7.11 13.86
N GLY A 265 -0.70 -6.34 12.81
CA GLY A 265 0.56 -6.47 12.05
C GLY A 265 1.80 -6.24 12.93
N THR A 266 1.73 -5.26 13.83
CA THR A 266 2.80 -4.98 14.80
C THR A 266 2.99 -6.14 15.79
N ALA A 267 1.90 -6.77 16.26
CA ALA A 267 1.98 -7.94 17.13
C ALA A 267 2.63 -9.15 16.41
N MET A 268 2.46 -9.28 15.09
CA MET A 268 3.07 -10.36 14.31
C MET A 268 4.52 -10.11 13.91
N LEU A 269 4.94 -8.85 13.71
CA LEU A 269 6.25 -8.49 13.15
C LEU A 269 7.16 -7.69 14.09
N GLY A 270 6.64 -7.19 15.21
CA GLY A 270 7.29 -6.20 16.08
C GLY A 270 7.37 -4.79 15.47
N SER A 271 7.64 -4.68 14.16
CA SER A 271 7.64 -3.42 13.40
C SER A 271 7.34 -3.68 11.93
N MET A 272 6.53 -2.82 11.30
CA MET A 272 6.26 -2.85 9.86
C MET A 272 7.45 -2.32 9.03
N ASN A 273 8.35 -1.56 9.64
CA ASN A 273 9.53 -1.04 8.96
C ASN A 273 10.60 -2.13 8.80
N ALA A 274 11.15 -2.27 7.60
CA ALA A 274 12.34 -3.08 7.36
C ALA A 274 13.54 -2.59 8.19
N ASP A 275 13.70 -1.26 8.29
CA ASP A 275 14.71 -0.58 9.11
C ASP A 275 14.10 0.70 9.72
N SER A 276 13.87 0.68 11.03
CA SER A 276 13.23 1.80 11.73
C SER A 276 14.12 3.04 11.87
N ALA A 277 15.45 2.90 11.82
CA ALA A 277 16.36 4.03 11.87
C ALA A 277 16.34 4.78 10.54
N LYS A 278 16.37 4.04 9.42
CA LYS A 278 16.15 4.61 8.08
C LYS A 278 14.78 5.26 7.94
N ALA A 279 13.71 4.58 8.38
CA ALA A 279 12.34 5.13 8.31
C ALA A 279 12.19 6.44 9.09
N LYS A 280 12.93 6.60 10.19
CA LYS A 280 12.99 7.86 10.96
C LYS A 280 13.73 8.95 10.19
N ALA A 281 14.87 8.62 9.58
CA ALA A 281 15.66 9.57 8.79
C ALA A 281 14.91 10.05 7.54
N GLU A 282 14.25 9.13 6.83
CA GLU A 282 13.40 9.39 5.66
C GLU A 282 12.29 10.40 6.00
N ARG A 283 11.60 10.17 7.11
CA ARG A 283 10.53 11.05 7.58
C ARG A 283 11.04 12.44 7.94
N ALA A 284 12.22 12.53 8.57
CA ALA A 284 12.83 13.81 8.91
C ALA A 284 13.22 14.59 7.65
N GLU A 285 13.78 13.93 6.64
CA GLU A 285 14.14 14.56 5.37
C GLU A 285 12.89 14.96 4.56
N MET A 286 11.82 14.17 4.60
CA MET A 286 10.53 14.52 3.98
C MET A 286 10.00 15.87 4.50
N PHE A 287 10.01 16.08 5.82
CA PHE A 287 9.60 17.37 6.38
C PHE A 287 10.56 18.51 6.02
N ALA A 288 11.85 18.22 5.83
CA ALA A 288 12.85 19.20 5.40
C ALA A 288 12.72 19.59 3.92
N LEU A 289 12.05 18.78 3.08
CA LEU A 289 11.76 19.12 1.68
C LEU A 289 10.68 20.20 1.55
N LEU A 290 9.83 20.37 2.56
CA LEU A 290 8.70 21.31 2.51
C LEU A 290 9.21 22.75 2.61
N ASP A 291 8.80 23.61 1.67
CA ASP A 291 9.05 25.04 1.74
C ASP A 291 7.93 25.78 2.51
N ALA A 292 8.15 27.07 2.79
CA ALA A 292 7.24 27.89 3.60
C ALA A 292 5.81 27.93 3.03
N GLY A 293 4.83 27.71 3.92
CA GLY A 293 3.41 27.72 3.56
C GLY A 293 2.66 26.48 4.07
N GLY A 294 1.40 26.38 3.64
CA GLY A 294 0.51 25.27 3.97
C GLY A 294 0.66 24.11 2.98
N TRP A 295 0.73 22.89 3.51
CA TRP A 295 0.85 21.63 2.77
C TRP A 295 -0.26 20.67 3.19
N ILE A 296 -0.70 19.82 2.26
CA ILE A 296 -1.52 18.65 2.54
C ILE A 296 -0.61 17.44 2.44
N LEU A 297 -0.43 16.74 3.56
CA LEU A 297 0.34 15.52 3.65
C LEU A 297 -0.62 14.33 3.53
N CYS A 298 -0.38 13.47 2.54
CA CYS A 298 -1.19 12.31 2.20
C CYS A 298 -0.45 11.03 2.66
N PRO A 299 -0.66 10.57 3.91
CA PRO A 299 -0.04 9.36 4.46
C PRO A 299 -0.53 8.07 3.80
N GLY A 300 0.24 6.98 3.88
CA GLY A 300 -0.19 5.66 3.41
C GLY A 300 -1.41 5.12 4.15
N HIS A 301 -1.60 5.54 5.41
CA HIS A 301 -2.74 5.17 6.25
C HIS A 301 -3.27 6.35 7.05
N GLY A 302 -4.60 6.46 7.15
CA GLY A 302 -5.30 7.60 7.75
C GLY A 302 -5.63 8.68 6.74
N PHE A 303 -6.47 9.63 7.15
CA PHE A 303 -6.81 10.79 6.34
C PHE A 303 -5.65 11.80 6.22
N PRO A 304 -5.64 12.64 5.17
CA PRO A 304 -4.62 13.66 4.99
C PRO A 304 -4.52 14.64 6.16
N MET A 305 -3.32 15.18 6.36
CA MET A 305 -3.04 16.17 7.39
C MET A 305 -2.72 17.52 6.76
N ARG A 306 -3.26 18.60 7.34
CA ARG A 306 -2.80 19.96 7.02
C ARG A 306 -1.57 20.27 7.87
N TYR A 307 -0.49 20.67 7.21
CA TYR A 307 0.78 21.01 7.83
C TYR A 307 1.22 22.41 7.39
N THR A 308 1.93 23.15 8.24
CA THR A 308 2.44 24.49 7.92
C THR A 308 3.87 24.59 8.41
N VAL A 309 4.77 25.00 7.50
CA VAL A 309 6.19 25.26 7.78
C VAL A 309 6.38 26.71 8.24
#